data_AF-A0A151K2T9-F1
#
_entry.id   AF-A0A151K2T9-F1
#
_cell.length_a   1.000
_cell.length_b   1.000
_cell.length_c   1.000
_cell.angle_alpha   90.00
_cell.angle_beta   90.00
_cell.angle_gamma   90.00
#
_symmetry.space_group_name_H-M   'P 1'
#
loop_
_entity.id
_entity.type
_entity.pdbx_description
1 polymer ?
#
loop_
_entity_poly.entity_id
_entity_poly.type
_entity_poly.pdbx_seq_one_letter_code
_entity_poly.pdbx_strand_id
1 'polypeptide(L)'
;IIFLREFYNFQFKRTARIIPKMKLFDENRFTAALNISHLTVYFRYWLDRGDFKMTLRYMNLLKGAPRSVASDWMNETRILLETQQAVDTLLAYAGATGLVYLGAGDPAKVSTH
;
A
#
# COMPACT_ATOMS: atom_id res chain seq x y z
N ILE A 1 -3.73 3.96 -11.68
CA ILE A 1 -4.68 2.92 -11.18
C ILE A 1 -5.00 1.90 -12.26
N ILE A 2 -5.12 2.31 -13.54
CA ILE A 2 -5.35 1.39 -14.66
C ILE A 2 -4.23 0.32 -14.70
N PHE A 3 -2.97 0.70 -14.46
CA PHE A 3 -1.87 -0.25 -14.44
C PHE A 3 -1.82 -1.11 -13.16
N LEU A 4 -2.21 -0.57 -11.99
CA LEU A 4 -2.47 -1.38 -10.78
C LEU A 4 -3.45 -2.52 -11.08
N ARG A 5 -4.53 -2.22 -11.80
CA ARG A 5 -5.58 -3.19 -12.18
C ARG A 5 -5.06 -4.23 -13.17
N GLU A 6 -4.33 -3.79 -14.19
CA GLU A 6 -3.80 -4.71 -15.20
C GLU A 6 -2.62 -5.54 -14.69
N PHE A 7 -1.74 -5.00 -13.83
CA PHE A 7 -0.69 -5.78 -13.16
C PHE A 7 -1.29 -6.81 -12.20
N TYR A 8 -2.30 -6.42 -11.41
CA TYR A 8 -3.05 -7.34 -10.57
C TYR A 8 -3.68 -8.45 -11.42
N ASN A 9 -4.40 -8.10 -12.49
CA ASN A 9 -5.01 -9.06 -13.41
C ASN A 9 -3.98 -9.97 -14.09
N PHE A 10 -2.83 -9.44 -14.49
CA PHE A 10 -1.76 -10.17 -15.16
C PHE A 10 -1.11 -11.22 -14.23
N GLN A 11 -0.84 -10.85 -12.98
CA GLN A 11 -0.22 -11.75 -12.00
C GLN A 11 -1.23 -12.75 -11.42
N PHE A 12 -2.47 -12.32 -11.17
CA PHE A 12 -3.51 -13.14 -10.54
C PHE A 12 -4.08 -14.20 -11.51
N LYS A 13 -4.33 -13.85 -12.78
CA LYS A 13 -4.79 -14.81 -13.79
C LYS A 13 -3.75 -15.91 -14.09
N ARG A 14 -2.46 -15.67 -13.80
CA ARG A 14 -1.40 -16.63 -14.07
C ARG A 14 -1.18 -17.68 -12.97
N THR A 15 -1.58 -17.43 -11.72
CA THR A 15 -1.40 -18.45 -10.65
C THR A 15 -2.42 -18.27 -9.51
N ALA A 16 -3.54 -18.98 -9.58
CA ALA A 16 -4.51 -19.12 -8.50
C ALA A 16 -4.03 -20.09 -7.40
N ARG A 17 -2.90 -19.79 -6.75
CA ARG A 17 -2.41 -20.58 -5.61
C ARG A 17 -2.01 -19.64 -4.48
N ILE A 18 -2.87 -19.59 -3.46
CA ILE A 18 -2.62 -18.89 -2.19
C ILE A 18 -1.31 -19.45 -1.62
N ILE A 19 -0.31 -18.59 -1.43
CA ILE A 19 1.01 -19.01 -0.95
C ILE A 19 0.95 -19.16 0.58
N PRO A 20 1.22 -20.37 1.13
CA PRO A 20 1.28 -20.56 2.57
C PRO A 20 2.48 -19.81 3.19
N LYS A 21 2.27 -19.17 4.35
CA LYS A 21 3.32 -18.44 5.12
C LYS A 21 4.61 -19.25 5.29
N MET A 22 4.50 -20.56 5.46
CA MET A 22 5.60 -21.48 5.78
C MET A 22 6.67 -21.60 4.68
N LYS A 23 6.33 -21.29 3.42
CA LYS A 23 7.28 -21.39 2.29
C LYS A 23 8.12 -20.14 2.08
N LEU A 24 7.80 -19.06 2.79
CA LEU A 24 8.45 -17.76 2.64
C LEU A 24 9.70 -17.69 3.53
N PHE A 25 9.57 -17.97 4.83
CA PHE A 25 10.59 -17.76 5.87
C PHE A 25 11.79 -18.75 5.88
N ASP A 26 12.06 -19.47 4.78
CA ASP A 26 13.29 -20.29 4.69
C ASP A 26 14.48 -19.36 4.43
N GLU A 27 15.17 -18.97 5.51
CA GLU A 27 15.97 -17.75 5.62
C GLU A 27 17.35 -17.78 4.91
N ASN A 28 17.78 -18.88 4.30
CA ASN A 28 19.21 -19.06 3.97
C ASN A 28 19.58 -19.39 2.51
N ARG A 29 18.90 -18.82 1.50
CA ARG A 29 19.31 -19.06 0.08
C ARG A 29 19.37 -17.79 -0.77
N PHE A 30 20.35 -16.93 -0.48
CA PHE A 30 20.67 -15.77 -1.32
C PHE A 30 21.66 -16.12 -2.44
N THR A 31 21.20 -16.81 -3.48
CA THR A 31 21.86 -16.70 -4.80
C THR A 31 21.06 -15.71 -5.66
N ALA A 32 21.74 -14.94 -6.52
CA ALA A 32 21.11 -13.84 -7.27
C ALA A 32 19.91 -14.28 -8.15
N ALA A 33 19.98 -15.50 -8.71
CA ALA A 33 18.91 -16.09 -9.50
C ALA A 33 17.75 -16.63 -8.63
N LEU A 34 18.05 -17.22 -7.46
CA LEU A 34 17.01 -17.62 -6.50
C LEU A 34 16.29 -16.39 -5.91
N ASN A 35 17.00 -15.28 -5.70
CA ASN A 35 16.46 -14.10 -5.03
C ASN A 35 15.23 -13.52 -5.74
N ILE A 36 15.24 -13.39 -7.07
CA ILE A 36 14.10 -12.82 -7.84
C ILE A 36 12.83 -13.68 -7.69
N SER A 37 12.96 -15.00 -7.73
CA SER A 37 11.82 -15.91 -7.58
C SER A 37 11.22 -15.84 -6.17
N HIS A 38 12.07 -15.83 -5.13
CA HIS A 38 11.60 -15.65 -3.76
C HIS A 38 10.95 -14.29 -3.56
N LEU A 39 11.56 -13.21 -4.05
CA LEU A 39 11.03 -11.85 -3.97
C LEU A 39 9.65 -11.71 -4.63
N THR A 40 9.44 -12.44 -5.73
CA THR A 40 8.15 -12.52 -6.43
C THR A 40 7.04 -13.12 -5.59
N VAL A 41 7.38 -14.18 -4.87
CA VAL A 41 6.47 -14.84 -3.93
C VAL A 41 6.18 -13.91 -2.74
N TYR A 42 7.19 -13.20 -2.22
CA TYR A 42 7.04 -12.24 -1.12
C TYR A 42 6.13 -11.07 -1.47
N PHE A 43 6.41 -10.36 -2.56
CA PHE A 43 5.58 -9.20 -2.90
C PHE A 43 4.14 -9.64 -3.21
N ARG A 44 3.93 -10.82 -3.81
CA ARG A 44 2.58 -11.33 -4.08
C ARG A 44 1.82 -11.61 -2.79
N TYR A 45 2.49 -12.24 -1.83
CA TYR A 45 1.92 -12.53 -0.52
C TYR A 45 1.46 -11.25 0.22
N TRP A 46 2.22 -10.15 0.13
CA TRP A 46 1.84 -8.87 0.74
C TRP A 46 0.78 -8.12 -0.07
N LEU A 47 0.84 -8.23 -1.40
CA LEU A 47 -0.12 -7.62 -2.32
C LEU A 47 -1.51 -8.27 -2.20
N ASP A 48 -1.58 -9.59 -2.05
CA ASP A 48 -2.83 -10.33 -1.79
C ASP A 48 -3.51 -9.90 -0.47
N ARG A 49 -2.74 -9.33 0.46
CA ARG A 49 -3.24 -8.81 1.75
C ARG A 49 -3.54 -7.32 1.72
N GLY A 50 -3.25 -6.63 0.61
CA GLY A 50 -3.38 -5.19 0.47
C GLY A 50 -2.29 -4.38 1.18
N ASP A 51 -1.19 -5.00 1.64
CA ASP A 51 -0.06 -4.27 2.22
C ASP A 51 0.86 -3.75 1.11
N PHE A 52 0.48 -2.61 0.55
CA PHE A 52 1.22 -1.95 -0.52
C PHE A 52 2.59 -1.44 -0.07
N LYS A 53 2.79 -1.13 1.21
CA LYS A 53 4.06 -0.63 1.75
C LYS A 53 5.13 -1.73 1.75
N MET A 54 4.80 -2.91 2.29
CA MET A 54 5.71 -4.05 2.26
C MET A 54 5.95 -4.52 0.82
N THR A 55 4.89 -4.59 0.02
CA THR A 55 4.99 -4.95 -1.41
C THR A 55 5.99 -4.05 -2.16
N LEU A 56 5.88 -2.74 -1.99
CA LEU A 56 6.78 -1.77 -2.63
C LEU A 56 8.24 -1.92 -2.16
N ARG A 57 8.45 -2.20 -0.86
CA ARG A 57 9.80 -2.44 -0.31
C ARG A 57 10.46 -3.65 -0.95
N TYR A 58 9.73 -4.75 -1.11
CA TYR A 58 10.25 -5.94 -1.77
C TYR A 58 10.44 -5.72 -3.27
N MET A 59 9.51 -5.09 -3.97
CA MET A 59 9.70 -4.79 -5.40
C MET A 59 10.90 -3.86 -5.67
N ASN A 60 11.25 -2.98 -4.73
CA ASN A 60 12.47 -2.18 -4.83
C ASN A 60 13.77 -2.99 -4.81
N LEU A 61 13.74 -4.25 -4.38
CA LEU A 61 14.89 -5.17 -4.43
C LEU A 61 15.03 -5.87 -5.80
N LEU A 62 14.04 -5.75 -6.69
CA LEU A 62 14.11 -6.29 -8.05
C LEU A 62 15.21 -5.58 -8.84
N LYS A 63 15.92 -6.36 -9.67
CA LYS A 63 16.99 -5.88 -10.56
C LYS A 63 16.72 -6.31 -12.02
N GLY A 64 17.21 -5.52 -12.98
CA GLY A 64 17.13 -5.84 -14.41
C GLY A 64 15.73 -5.72 -15.02
N ALA A 65 15.42 -6.58 -15.99
CA ALA A 65 14.15 -6.60 -16.72
C ALA A 65 12.87 -6.62 -15.84
N PRO A 66 12.76 -7.46 -14.78
CA PRO A 66 11.56 -7.47 -13.95
C PRO A 66 11.37 -6.17 -13.16
N ARG A 67 12.44 -5.42 -12.86
CA ARG A 67 12.33 -4.09 -12.25
C ARG A 67 11.71 -3.08 -13.21
N SER A 68 12.12 -3.11 -14.47
CA SER A 68 11.60 -2.17 -15.48
C SER A 68 10.10 -2.32 -15.66
N VAL A 69 9.59 -3.56 -15.78
CA VAL A 69 8.15 -3.83 -15.89
C VAL A 69 7.39 -3.47 -14.62
N ALA A 70 8.00 -3.67 -13.45
CA ALA A 70 7.39 -3.28 -12.17
C ALA A 70 7.49 -1.78 -11.88
N SER A 71 8.32 -1.02 -12.62
CA SER A 71 8.61 0.39 -12.33
C SER A 71 7.37 1.26 -12.38
N ASP A 72 6.54 1.07 -13.40
CA ASP A 72 5.31 1.85 -13.59
C ASP A 72 4.31 1.55 -12.47
N TRP A 73 4.17 0.27 -12.09
CA TRP A 73 3.36 -0.14 -10.95
C TRP A 73 3.87 0.44 -9.64
N MET A 74 5.19 0.42 -9.41
CA MET A 74 5.80 0.98 -8.20
C MET A 74 5.54 2.48 -8.10
N ASN A 75 5.56 3.19 -9.24
CA ASN A 75 5.25 4.61 -9.29
C ASN A 75 3.76 4.88 -8.98
N GLU A 76 2.84 4.15 -9.60
CA GLU A 76 1.40 4.28 -9.29
C GLU A 76 1.09 3.99 -7.82
N THR A 77 1.74 2.96 -7.25
CA THR A 77 1.58 2.59 -5.85
C THR A 77 2.09 3.67 -4.91
N ARG A 78 3.21 4.33 -5.25
CA ARG A 78 3.72 5.47 -4.50
C ARG A 78 2.71 6.62 -4.49
N ILE A 79 2.18 7.00 -5.65
CA ILE A 79 1.16 8.07 -5.77
C ILE A 79 -0.07 7.75 -4.93
N LEU A 80 -0.52 6.49 -4.91
CA LEU A 80 -1.64 6.05 -4.09
C LEU A 80 -1.36 6.23 -2.59
N LEU A 81 -0.18 5.81 -2.12
CA LEU A 81 0.21 5.96 -0.71
C LEU A 81 0.35 7.43 -0.30
N GLU A 82 0.89 8.27 -1.17
CA GLU A 82 0.99 9.72 -0.95
C GLU A 82 -0.41 10.37 -0.88
N THR A 83 -1.33 9.95 -1.75
CA THR A 83 -2.73 10.42 -1.73
C THR A 83 -3.42 10.01 -0.44
N GLN A 84 -3.24 8.77 0.01
CA GLN A 84 -3.78 8.29 1.27
C GLN A 84 -3.27 9.14 2.45
N GLN A 85 -1.97 9.40 2.49
CA GLN A 85 -1.36 10.24 3.52
C GLN A 85 -1.90 11.68 3.49
N ALA A 86 -2.10 12.26 2.30
CA ALA A 86 -2.68 13.58 2.15
C ALA A 86 -4.14 13.62 2.64
N VAL A 87 -4.95 12.61 2.30
CA VAL A 87 -6.34 12.47 2.78
C VAL A 87 -6.38 12.33 4.30
N ASP A 88 -5.54 11.47 4.88
CA ASP A 88 -5.47 11.28 6.33
C ASP A 88 -5.12 12.60 7.04
N THR A 89 -4.21 13.40 6.45
CA THR A 89 -3.84 14.72 6.97
C THR A 89 -5.00 15.71 6.89
N LEU A 90 -5.72 15.73 5.76
CA LEU A 90 -6.91 16.58 5.59
C LEU A 90 -8.03 16.19 6.55
N LEU A 91 -8.27 14.90 6.76
CA LEU A 91 -9.26 14.39 7.71
C LEU A 91 -8.89 14.72 9.15
N ALA A 92 -7.63 14.57 9.54
CA ALA A 92 -7.16 14.97 10.86
C ALA A 92 -7.34 16.47 11.09
N TYR A 93 -7.03 17.29 10.08
CA TYR A 93 -7.26 18.74 10.12
C TYR A 93 -8.75 19.11 10.21
N ALA A 94 -9.61 18.47 9.41
CA ALA A 94 -11.06 18.67 9.46
C ALA A 94 -11.65 18.22 10.80
N GLY A 95 -11.19 17.12 11.38
CA GLY A 95 -11.58 16.66 12.71
C GLY A 95 -11.18 17.63 13.81
N ALA A 96 -9.94 18.14 13.77
CA ALA A 96 -9.46 19.12 14.73
C ALA A 96 -10.21 20.47 14.62
N THR A 97 -10.43 20.97 13.41
CA THR A 97 -11.18 22.22 13.18
C THR A 97 -12.67 22.08 13.47
N GLY A 98 -13.28 20.94 13.17
CA GLY A 98 -14.67 20.63 13.51
C GLY A 98 -14.89 20.57 15.03
N LEU A 99 -13.95 19.98 15.78
CA LEU A 99 -13.98 20.01 17.25
C LEU A 99 -13.85 21.44 17.81
N VAL A 100 -13.02 22.28 17.19
CA VAL A 100 -12.90 23.70 17.60
C VAL A 100 -14.19 24.46 17.35
N TYR A 101 -14.88 24.24 16.23
CA TYR A 101 -16.12 24.96 15.91
C TYR A 101 -17.34 24.45 16.70
N LEU A 102 -17.43 23.13 16.93
CA LEU A 102 -18.49 22.52 17.74
C LEU A 102 -18.26 22.68 19.26
N GLY A 103 -17.01 22.86 19.68
CA GLY A 103 -16.67 23.20 21.07
C GLY A 103 -16.79 24.70 21.38
N ALA A 104 -16.89 25.57 20.36
CA ALA A 104 -16.87 27.02 20.50
C ALA A 104 -18.22 27.74 20.23
N GLY A 105 -19.34 27.02 20.16
CA GLY A 105 -20.66 27.66 20.21
C GLY A 105 -21.76 26.67 20.57
N ASP A 106 -22.64 26.91 21.53
CA ASP A 106 -22.87 27.98 22.52
C ASP A 106 -23.93 27.40 23.50
N PRO A 107 -24.13 27.90 24.75
CA PRO A 107 -25.29 28.79 24.93
C PRO A 107 -25.12 29.79 26.09
N ALA A 108 -24.79 31.05 25.79
CA ALA A 108 -25.10 32.17 26.69
C ALA A 108 -26.05 33.17 26.03
N LYS A 109 -27.21 32.67 25.59
CA LYS A 109 -28.41 33.49 25.41
C LYS A 109 -29.65 32.72 25.88
N VAL A 110 -29.95 32.84 27.17
CA VAL A 110 -31.27 32.66 27.81
C VAL A 110 -31.23 33.56 29.06
N SER A 111 -32.16 34.45 29.42
CA SER A 111 -33.30 35.14 28.80
C SER A 111 -33.72 36.22 29.82
N THR A 112 -34.14 37.40 29.33
CA THR A 112 -35.15 38.33 29.90
C THR A 112 -35.39 38.35 31.42
N HIS A 113 -35.00 39.43 32.09
CA HIS A 113 -35.91 40.46 32.66
C HIS A 113 -35.11 41.63 33.25
#